data_AF-A0A1G7ZNY9-F1
#
_entry.id   AF-A0A1G7ZNY9-F1
#
_cell.length_a   1.000
_cell.length_b   1.000
_cell.length_c   1.000
_cell.angle_alpha   90.00
_cell.angle_beta   90.00
_cell.angle_gamma   90.00
#
_symmetry.space_group_name_H-M   'P 1'
#
loop_
_entity.id
_entity.type
_entity.pdbx_description
1 polymer ?
#
loop_
_entity_poly.entity_id
_entity_poly.type
_entity_poly.pdbx_seq_one_letter_code
_entity_poly.pdbx_strand_id
1 'polypeptide(L)'
;MKSTIAGQKTWYNFLLLFLLYMNLVLSFGLVYCALEWLGLGFILDHYASAAHQNQWYDRITRSFYFSAITLLSVGYGDLSPFGLARGVAMIEAMVGYVLPAALVIRYVIPPIAPPKRFRLPSHRKPEK
;
A
#
# COMPACT_ATOMS: atom_id res chain seq x y z
N MET A 1 9.13 5.15 -32.72
CA MET A 1 8.22 4.04 -32.37
C MET A 1 8.57 3.29 -31.06
N LYS A 2 9.71 3.56 -30.38
CA LYS A 2 10.01 2.99 -29.05
C LYS A 2 9.47 3.82 -27.87
N SER A 3 9.19 5.11 -28.07
CA SER A 3 8.69 6.03 -27.02
C SER A 3 7.24 5.75 -26.60
N THR A 4 6.37 5.32 -27.52
CA THR A 4 4.95 5.04 -27.23
C THR A 4 4.76 3.78 -26.35
N ILE A 5 5.62 2.78 -26.51
CA ILE A 5 5.56 1.49 -25.78
C ILE A 5 5.98 1.67 -24.31
N ALA A 6 6.95 2.56 -24.06
CA ALA A 6 7.38 2.90 -22.70
C ALA A 6 6.27 3.65 -21.93
N GLY A 7 5.59 4.61 -22.58
CA GLY A 7 4.49 5.36 -21.98
C GLY A 7 3.31 4.48 -21.57
N GLN A 8 2.93 3.49 -22.40
CA GLN A 8 1.86 2.55 -22.05
C GLN A 8 2.18 1.73 -20.80
N LYS A 9 3.39 1.16 -20.69
CA LYS A 9 3.81 0.38 -19.50
C LYS A 9 3.78 1.20 -18.21
N THR A 10 4.21 2.46 -18.26
CA THR A 10 4.15 3.37 -17.11
C THR A 10 2.70 3.61 -16.65
N TRP A 11 1.78 3.77 -17.60
CA TRP A 11 0.36 4.00 -17.28
C TRP A 11 -0.30 2.76 -16.66
N TYR A 12 -0.02 1.57 -17.19
CA TYR A 12 -0.48 0.31 -16.58
C TYR A 12 0.05 0.14 -15.15
N ASN A 13 1.33 0.44 -14.91
CA ASN A 13 1.90 0.36 -13.57
C ASN A 13 1.20 1.35 -12.63
N PHE A 14 0.97 2.59 -13.05
CA PHE A 14 0.24 3.56 -12.24
C PHE A 14 -1.19 3.09 -11.89
N LEU A 15 -1.94 2.59 -12.86
CA LEU A 15 -3.27 2.02 -12.63
C LEU A 15 -3.22 0.83 -11.68
N LEU A 16 -2.24 -0.07 -11.85
CA LEU A 16 -2.06 -1.21 -10.96
C LEU A 16 -1.77 -0.76 -9.52
N LEU A 17 -0.94 0.27 -9.33
CA LEU A 17 -0.67 0.86 -8.02
C LEU A 17 -1.93 1.46 -7.42
N PHE A 18 -2.64 2.28 -8.18
CA PHE A 18 -3.89 2.88 -7.74
C PHE A 18 -4.90 1.81 -7.28
N LEU A 19 -5.08 0.75 -8.07
CA LEU A 19 -5.96 -0.37 -7.72
C LEU A 19 -5.46 -1.13 -6.49
N LEU A 20 -4.15 -1.32 -6.33
CA LEU A 20 -3.56 -1.92 -5.15
C LEU A 20 -3.89 -1.12 -3.89
N TYR A 21 -3.67 0.21 -3.91
CA TYR A 21 -4.00 1.09 -2.79
C TYR A 21 -5.49 1.07 -2.49
N MET A 22 -6.36 1.13 -3.51
CA MET A 22 -7.81 1.03 -3.32
C MET A 22 -8.22 -0.30 -2.67
N ASN A 23 -7.63 -1.43 -3.08
CA ASN A 23 -7.92 -2.72 -2.47
C ASN A 23 -7.48 -2.79 -1.00
N LEU A 24 -6.35 -2.16 -0.66
CA LEU A 24 -5.87 -2.12 0.72
C LEU A 24 -6.78 -1.26 1.59
N VAL A 25 -7.14 -0.06 1.13
CA VAL A 25 -8.13 0.80 1.83
C VAL A 25 -9.44 0.06 2.02
N LEU A 26 -9.91 -0.65 0.99
CA LEU A 26 -11.14 -1.43 1.09
C LEU A 26 -11.01 -2.57 2.11
N SER A 27 -9.89 -3.28 2.10
CA SER A 27 -9.66 -4.43 2.99
C SER A 27 -9.55 -3.99 4.45
N PHE A 28 -8.72 -2.98 4.75
CA PHE A 28 -8.56 -2.47 6.11
C PHE A 28 -9.81 -1.73 6.59
N GLY A 29 -10.48 -0.95 5.73
CA GLY A 29 -11.77 -0.35 6.01
C GLY A 29 -12.83 -1.38 6.46
N LEU A 30 -12.90 -2.53 5.79
CA LEU A 30 -13.77 -3.64 6.19
C LEU A 30 -13.34 -4.26 7.53
N VAL A 31 -12.05 -4.37 7.81
CA VAL A 31 -11.54 -4.84 9.11
C VAL A 31 -11.96 -3.89 10.23
N TYR A 32 -11.88 -2.57 10.03
CA TYR A 32 -12.37 -1.61 11.03
C TYR A 32 -13.87 -1.71 11.25
N CYS A 33 -14.66 -1.86 10.17
CA CYS A 33 -16.10 -2.09 10.29
C CYS A 33 -16.40 -3.36 11.10
N ALA A 34 -15.66 -4.44 10.85
CA ALA A 34 -15.80 -5.71 11.57
C ALA A 34 -15.42 -5.58 13.04
N LEU A 35 -14.31 -4.89 13.36
CA LEU A 35 -13.91 -4.62 14.75
C LEU A 35 -14.96 -3.82 15.51
N GLU A 36 -15.57 -2.85 14.85
CA GLU A 36 -16.62 -2.03 15.44
C GLU A 36 -17.91 -2.81 15.67
N TRP A 37 -18.32 -3.66 14.71
CA TRP A 37 -19.46 -4.56 14.90
C TRP A 37 -19.21 -5.51 16.07
N LEU A 38 -18.03 -6.12 16.16
CA LEU A 38 -17.67 -7.05 17.24
C LEU A 38 -17.49 -6.34 18.60
N GLY A 39 -17.51 -5.01 18.65
CA GLY A 39 -17.30 -4.24 19.88
C GLY A 39 -15.86 -4.31 20.43
N LEU A 40 -14.90 -4.75 19.61
CA LEU A 40 -13.50 -4.93 20.00
C LEU A 40 -12.66 -3.65 19.84
N GLY A 41 -13.16 -2.70 19.08
CA GLY A 41 -12.56 -1.38 18.87
C GLY A 41 -13.48 -0.52 18.03
N PHE A 42 -13.31 0.78 18.10
CA PHE A 42 -14.13 1.73 17.32
C PHE A 42 -13.28 2.92 16.90
N ILE A 43 -13.75 3.62 15.88
CA ILE A 43 -13.15 4.86 15.41
C ILE A 43 -14.03 6.01 15.92
N LEU A 44 -13.44 6.93 16.66
CA LEU A 44 -14.11 8.10 17.18
C LEU A 44 -13.90 9.28 16.25
N ASP A 45 -14.99 9.97 15.92
CA ASP A 45 -14.97 11.28 15.26
C ASP A 45 -15.07 12.39 16.31
N HIS A 46 -14.12 13.33 16.30
CA HIS A 46 -14.09 14.42 17.28
C HIS A 46 -15.01 15.59 16.92
N TYR A 47 -15.44 15.67 15.67
CA TYR A 47 -16.24 16.79 15.15
C TYR A 47 -17.71 16.41 14.92
N ALA A 48 -18.04 15.12 14.82
CA ALA A 48 -19.41 14.65 14.67
C ALA A 48 -20.14 14.48 16.02
N SER A 49 -21.44 14.80 16.05
CA SER A 49 -22.31 14.55 17.21
C SER A 49 -22.50 13.05 17.45
N ALA A 50 -22.69 12.64 18.72
CA ALA A 50 -22.93 11.23 19.09
C ALA A 50 -24.12 10.59 18.34
N ALA A 51 -25.18 11.36 18.07
CA ALA A 51 -26.32 10.88 17.29
C ALA A 51 -25.96 10.56 15.83
N HIS A 52 -25.04 11.33 15.22
CA HIS A 52 -24.54 11.09 13.87
C HIS A 52 -23.63 9.86 13.85
N GLN A 53 -22.73 9.75 14.82
CA GLN A 53 -21.79 8.64 14.95
C GLN A 53 -22.44 7.27 15.17
N ASN A 54 -23.69 7.25 15.62
CA ASN A 54 -24.44 6.01 15.80
C ASN A 54 -25.07 5.49 14.51
N GLN A 55 -25.12 6.28 13.44
CA GLN A 55 -25.70 5.87 12.16
C GLN A 55 -24.84 4.80 11.49
N TRP A 56 -25.47 3.73 11.00
CA TRP A 56 -24.76 2.61 10.37
C TRP A 56 -23.92 3.04 9.15
N TYR A 57 -24.42 4.00 8.36
CA TYR A 57 -23.72 4.53 7.19
C TYR A 57 -22.47 5.32 7.60
N ASP A 58 -22.57 6.17 8.64
CA ASP A 58 -21.45 6.95 9.16
C ASP A 58 -20.30 6.03 9.62
N ARG A 59 -20.64 4.95 10.33
CA ARG A 59 -19.66 3.94 10.78
C ARG A 59 -18.86 3.34 9.63
N ILE A 60 -19.53 3.08 8.52
CA ILE A 60 -18.90 2.53 7.31
C ILE A 60 -18.02 3.60 6.66
N THR A 61 -18.58 4.79 6.39
CA THR A 61 -17.84 5.85 5.70
C THR A 61 -16.63 6.33 6.48
N ARG A 62 -16.75 6.51 7.79
CA ARG A 62 -15.63 6.92 8.64
C ARG A 62 -14.55 5.84 8.73
N SER A 63 -14.92 4.57 8.70
CA SER A 63 -13.96 3.45 8.71
C SER A 63 -13.11 3.41 7.44
N PHE A 64 -13.73 3.58 6.26
CA PHE A 64 -13.00 3.65 5.00
C PHE A 64 -12.17 4.92 4.88
N TYR A 65 -12.70 6.05 5.33
CA TYR A 65 -11.95 7.31 5.35
C TYR A 65 -10.75 7.23 6.30
N PHE A 66 -10.93 6.69 7.51
CA PHE A 66 -9.83 6.44 8.46
C PHE A 66 -8.74 5.54 7.85
N SER A 67 -9.13 4.44 7.19
CA SER A 67 -8.21 3.55 6.50
C SER A 67 -7.42 4.29 5.41
N ALA A 68 -8.09 5.10 4.58
CA ALA A 68 -7.42 5.88 3.54
C ALA A 68 -6.37 6.86 4.10
N ILE A 69 -6.73 7.65 5.12
CA ILE A 69 -5.81 8.63 5.71
C ILE A 69 -4.68 7.97 6.51
N THR A 70 -4.89 6.76 7.03
CA THR A 70 -3.88 5.98 7.76
C THR A 70 -2.91 5.32 6.81
N LEU A 71 -3.40 4.62 5.78
CA LEU A 71 -2.57 3.96 4.76
C LEU A 71 -1.70 4.97 4.00
N LEU A 72 -2.24 6.15 3.71
CA LEU A 72 -1.51 7.23 3.05
C LEU A 72 -0.70 8.09 4.02
N SER A 73 -0.73 7.78 5.32
CA SER A 73 -0.02 8.52 6.38
C SER A 73 -0.34 10.03 6.43
N VAL A 74 -1.57 10.41 6.03
CA VAL A 74 -2.06 11.78 6.09
C VAL A 74 -2.50 12.13 7.51
N GLY A 75 -3.33 11.27 8.11
CA GLY A 75 -3.77 11.35 9.51
C GLY A 75 -4.15 12.75 9.98
N TYR A 76 -5.22 13.35 9.45
CA TYR A 76 -5.66 14.71 9.80
C TYR A 76 -5.92 14.92 11.31
N GLY A 77 -6.15 13.85 12.06
CA GLY A 77 -6.38 13.89 13.50
C GLY A 77 -7.84 14.13 13.89
N ASP A 78 -8.73 14.22 12.90
CA ASP A 78 -10.18 14.26 13.04
C ASP A 78 -10.76 12.94 13.57
N LEU A 79 -10.17 11.82 13.15
CA LEU A 79 -10.53 10.48 13.59
C LEU A 79 -9.44 9.86 14.46
N SER A 80 -9.84 9.11 15.49
CA SER A 80 -8.91 8.35 16.32
C SER A 80 -9.38 6.93 16.62
N PRO A 81 -8.50 5.91 16.50
CA PRO A 81 -8.85 4.54 16.80
C PRO A 81 -8.75 4.23 18.30
N PHE A 82 -9.68 3.42 18.79
CA PHE A 82 -9.71 2.91 20.17
C PHE A 82 -9.86 1.38 20.20
N GLY A 83 -9.41 0.75 21.29
CA GLY A 83 -9.41 -0.71 21.42
C GLY A 83 -8.43 -1.38 20.44
N LEU A 84 -8.82 -2.53 19.88
CA LEU A 84 -7.98 -3.28 18.93
C LEU A 84 -7.76 -2.55 17.59
N ALA A 85 -8.60 -1.57 17.25
CA ALA A 85 -8.42 -0.75 16.06
C ALA A 85 -7.06 -0.03 16.05
N ARG A 86 -6.48 0.26 17.23
CA ARG A 86 -5.13 0.85 17.34
C ARG A 86 -4.04 -0.07 16.78
N GLY A 87 -4.11 -1.36 17.11
CA GLY A 87 -3.15 -2.35 16.63
C GLY A 87 -3.25 -2.53 15.11
N VAL A 88 -4.48 -2.55 14.59
CA VAL A 88 -4.71 -2.60 13.13
C VAL A 88 -4.17 -1.35 12.45
N ALA A 89 -4.40 -0.16 13.01
CA ALA A 89 -3.88 1.10 12.47
C ALA A 89 -2.35 1.14 12.43
N MET A 90 -1.67 0.59 13.43
CA MET A 90 -0.21 0.47 13.42
C MET A 90 0.27 -0.41 12.25
N ILE A 91 -0.36 -1.57 12.04
CA ILE A 91 -0.01 -2.49 10.95
C ILE A 91 -0.31 -1.83 9.58
N GLU A 92 -1.46 -1.19 9.45
CA GLU A 92 -1.86 -0.50 8.22
C GLU A 92 -0.88 0.63 7.87
N ALA A 93 -0.49 1.46 8.84
CA ALA A 93 0.50 2.50 8.64
C ALA A 93 1.86 1.92 8.20
N MET A 94 2.30 0.82 8.80
CA MET A 94 3.53 0.13 8.38
C MET A 94 3.45 -0.34 6.93
N VAL A 95 2.32 -0.94 6.53
CA VAL A 95 2.08 -1.35 5.14
C VAL A 95 2.13 -0.14 4.20
N GLY A 96 1.50 0.97 4.59
CA GLY A 96 1.51 2.24 3.86
C GLY A 96 2.90 2.76 3.56
N TYR A 97 3.83 2.66 4.52
CA TYR A 97 5.24 3.04 4.35
C TYR A 97 6.07 2.05 3.52
N VAL A 98 5.83 0.73 3.68
CA VAL A 98 6.62 -0.31 3.01
C VAL A 98 6.32 -0.39 1.51
N LEU A 99 5.07 -0.16 1.10
CA LEU A 99 4.65 -0.24 -0.30
C LEU A 99 5.44 0.66 -1.26
N PRO A 100 5.52 1.99 -1.06
CA PRO A 100 6.27 2.86 -1.96
C PRO A 100 7.76 2.51 -1.98
N ALA A 101 8.35 2.13 -0.84
CA ALA A 101 9.74 1.70 -0.77
C ALA A 101 10.00 0.42 -1.58
N ALA A 102 9.14 -0.60 -1.46
CA ALA A 102 9.25 -1.85 -2.21
C ALA A 102 9.15 -1.62 -3.73
N LEU A 103 8.32 -0.67 -4.15
CA LEU A 103 8.18 -0.29 -5.56
C LEU A 103 9.44 0.40 -6.07
N VAL A 104 9.97 1.37 -5.33
CA VAL A 104 11.22 2.06 -5.68
C VAL A 104 12.36 1.05 -5.83
N ILE A 105 12.52 0.11 -4.89
CA ILE A 105 13.56 -0.94 -4.98
C ILE A 105 13.42 -1.74 -6.28
N ARG A 106 12.21 -2.14 -6.65
CA ARG A 106 11.96 -2.96 -7.84
C ARG A 106 12.22 -2.23 -9.16
N TYR A 107 11.95 -0.92 -9.22
CA TYR A 107 12.05 -0.15 -10.47
C TYR A 107 13.37 0.64 -10.61
N VAL A 108 14.00 1.03 -9.50
CA VAL A 108 15.19 1.89 -9.50
C VAL A 108 16.48 1.09 -9.36
N ILE A 109 16.48 -0.03 -8.63
CA ILE A 109 17.69 -0.82 -8.41
C ILE A 109 17.78 -1.89 -9.51
N PRO A 110 18.71 -1.78 -10.48
CA PRO A 110 18.89 -2.83 -11.46
C PRO A 110 19.35 -4.11 -10.76
N PRO A 111 18.88 -5.29 -11.20
CA PRO A 111 19.37 -6.55 -10.66
C PRO A 111 20.88 -6.59 -10.83
N ILE A 112 21.60 -6.92 -9.75
CA ILE A 112 23.07 -7.02 -9.74
C ILE A 112 23.46 -7.96 -10.88
N ALA A 113 24.09 -7.41 -11.93
CA ALA A 113 24.53 -8.20 -13.06
C ALA A 113 25.59 -9.21 -12.56
N PRO A 114 25.49 -10.50 -12.92
CA PRO A 114 26.49 -11.47 -12.51
C PRO A 114 27.87 -11.05 -13.04
N PRO A 115 28.96 -11.27 -12.29
CA PRO A 115 30.30 -10.91 -12.73
C PRO A 115 30.57 -11.55 -14.10
N LYS A 116 31.05 -10.75 -15.07
CA LYS A 116 31.42 -11.27 -16.39
C LYS A 116 32.42 -12.40 -16.20
N ARG A 117 32.00 -13.63 -16.50
CA ARG A 117 32.86 -14.81 -16.46
C ARG A 117 33.98 -14.59 -17.47
N PHE A 118 35.18 -14.29 -16.98
CA PHE A 118 36.37 -14.10 -17.81
C PHE A 118 36.59 -15.38 -18.62
N ARG A 119 36.25 -15.36 -19.92
CA ARG A 119 36.52 -16.47 -20.83
C ARG A 119 38.02 -16.44 -21.12
N LEU A 120 38.73 -17.46 -20.63
CA LEU A 120 40.11 -17.72 -21.03
C LEU A 120 40.14 -17.88 -22.57
N PRO A 121 41.13 -17.29 -23.26
CA PRO A 121 41.32 -17.52 -24.68
C PRO A 121 41.43 -19.02 -24.93
N SER A 122 40.60 -19.59 -25.80
CA SER A 122 40.77 -20.97 -26.20
C SER A 122 42.09 -21.08 -26.93
N HIS A 123 43.02 -21.81 -26.32
CA HIS A 123 44.30 -22.11 -26.94
C HIS A 123 44.02 -22.98 -28.17
N ARG A 124 43.88 -22.37 -29.35
CA ARG A 124 43.75 -23.12 -30.61
C ARG A 124 45.04 -23.91 -30.79
N LYS A 125 44.93 -25.25 -30.80
CA LYS A 125 46.04 -26.11 -31.21
C LYS A 125 46.32 -25.86 -32.70
N PRO A 126 47.60 -25.76 -33.12
CA PRO A 126 47.94 -25.65 -34.52
C PRO A 126 47.52 -26.92 -35.25
N GLU A 127 46.83 -26.74 -36.37
CA GLU A 127 46.45 -27.79 -37.31
C GLU A 127 47.72 -28.29 -38.00
N LYS A 128 47.87 -29.62 -38.08
CA LYS A 128 49.03 -30.29 -38.68
C LYS A 128 48.80 -30.53 -40.16
#